data_AF-A0A1Y2U6B2-F1
#
_entry.id   AF-A0A1Y2U6B2-F1
#
_cell.length_a   1.000
_cell.length_b   1.000
_cell.length_c   1.000
_cell.angle_alpha   90.00
_cell.angle_beta   90.00
_cell.angle_gamma   90.00
#
_symmetry.space_group_name_H-M   'P 1'
#
loop_
_entity.id
_entity.type
_entity.pdbx_description
1 polymer ?
#
loop_
_entity_poly.entity_id
_entity_poly.type
_entity_poly.pdbx_seq_one_letter_code
_entity_poly.pdbx_strand_id
1 'polypeptide(L)'
;MDPDSQCDFESCKLAGAKSVIKEQSHLWFGTEPISPRDHQLISCDDTAFAAFGKSSYLSSVYHLKHGEGEKIQDTCWTCENDIACKTMVAQAGGGIRGFPHLIPSPPANFPKVNVSLTVSATHSSELNVSWGILSSRPTRIRILEGPSEICPIHPLDVMIMYDCTSTTENFIRQPLIASRKWDILLMKMCEDYDYPWVVLSMVDSGSYSEVAHEHCECYSL
;
A
#
# COMPACT_ATOMS: atom_id res chain seq x y z
N MET A 1 10.97 -29.11 27.45
CA MET A 1 10.38 -28.84 26.12
C MET A 1 9.69 -27.51 26.27
N ASP A 2 10.25 -26.46 25.67
CA ASP A 2 9.65 -25.13 25.72
C ASP A 2 8.33 -25.15 24.93
N PRO A 3 7.22 -24.69 25.50
CA PRO A 3 5.94 -24.60 24.79
C PRO A 3 5.90 -23.45 23.77
N ASP A 4 6.94 -22.62 23.68
CA ASP A 4 6.97 -21.38 22.88
C ASP A 4 7.66 -21.52 21.51
N SER A 5 8.00 -22.73 21.06
CA SER A 5 8.66 -22.96 19.76
C SER A 5 7.69 -23.33 18.63
N GLN A 6 6.49 -22.77 18.60
CA GLN A 6 5.73 -22.65 17.36
C GLN A 6 6.05 -21.29 16.76
N CYS A 7 7.02 -21.24 15.82
CA CYS A 7 7.00 -20.16 14.83
C CYS A 7 5.61 -20.19 14.23
N ASP A 8 4.81 -19.17 14.50
CA ASP A 8 3.49 -19.05 13.92
C ASP A 8 3.66 -19.17 12.40
N PHE A 9 2.98 -20.13 11.78
CA PHE A 9 3.18 -20.47 10.37
C PHE A 9 3.07 -19.22 9.47
N GLU A 10 2.21 -18.29 9.89
CA GLU A 10 1.99 -16.99 9.27
C GLU A 10 3.21 -16.05 9.37
N SER A 11 3.90 -16.03 10.51
CA SER A 11 5.15 -15.27 10.70
C SER A 11 6.27 -15.82 9.83
N CYS A 12 6.38 -17.15 9.74
CA CYS A 12 7.32 -17.83 8.87
C CYS A 12 7.03 -17.55 7.37
N LYS A 13 5.76 -17.42 6.97
CA LYS A 13 5.38 -17.07 5.59
C LYS A 13 5.65 -15.60 5.24
N LEU A 14 5.33 -14.67 6.14
CA LEU A 14 5.65 -13.24 5.96
C LEU A 14 7.16 -13.03 5.86
N ALA A 15 7.95 -13.69 6.72
CA ALA A 15 9.40 -13.68 6.65
C ALA A 15 9.91 -14.24 5.32
N GLY A 16 9.33 -15.34 4.84
CA GLY A 16 9.61 -15.89 3.51
C GLY A 16 9.32 -14.89 2.39
N ALA A 17 8.13 -14.28 2.39
CA ALA A 17 7.75 -13.25 1.41
C ALA A 17 8.72 -12.06 1.40
N LYS A 18 9.09 -11.55 2.59
CA LYS A 18 10.12 -10.50 2.74
C LYS A 18 11.47 -10.94 2.17
N SER A 19 11.92 -12.16 2.46
CA SER A 19 13.20 -12.67 1.96
C SER A 19 13.20 -12.76 0.44
N VAL A 20 12.14 -13.32 -0.15
CA VAL A 20 12.06 -13.53 -1.60
C VAL A 20 12.08 -12.20 -2.35
N ILE A 21 11.30 -11.19 -1.94
CA ILE A 21 11.33 -9.89 -2.63
C ILE A 21 12.67 -9.16 -2.43
N LYS A 22 13.32 -9.34 -1.27
CA LYS A 22 14.63 -8.76 -1.00
C LYS A 22 15.73 -9.37 -1.88
N GLU A 23 15.72 -10.68 -2.06
CA GLU A 23 16.73 -11.42 -2.83
C GLU A 23 16.46 -11.40 -4.34
N GLN A 24 15.18 -11.41 -4.73
CA GLN A 24 14.73 -11.64 -6.10
C GLN A 24 13.76 -10.55 -6.59
N SER A 25 13.92 -9.31 -6.11
CA SER A 25 13.10 -8.16 -6.50
C SER A 25 12.93 -8.03 -8.02
N HIS A 26 13.96 -8.32 -8.81
CA HIS A 26 13.91 -8.29 -10.28
C HIS A 26 12.75 -9.12 -10.89
N LEU A 27 12.20 -10.11 -10.20
CA LEU A 27 11.04 -10.86 -10.67
C LEU A 27 9.77 -9.99 -10.77
N TRP A 28 9.57 -9.08 -9.81
CA TRP A 28 8.45 -8.12 -9.80
C TRP A 28 8.69 -6.87 -10.63
N PHE A 29 9.95 -6.49 -10.83
CA PHE A 29 10.31 -5.27 -11.56
C PHE A 29 10.73 -5.54 -13.01
N GLY A 30 11.02 -6.79 -13.36
CA GLY A 30 11.37 -7.27 -14.70
C GLY A 30 12.49 -6.45 -15.31
N THR A 31 12.21 -5.75 -16.42
CA THR A 31 13.20 -4.91 -17.10
C THR A 31 13.21 -3.46 -16.60
N GLU A 32 12.26 -3.05 -15.75
CA GLU A 32 12.28 -1.71 -15.16
C GLU A 32 13.40 -1.60 -14.13
N PRO A 33 14.15 -0.48 -14.12
CA PRO A 33 15.13 -0.26 -13.07
C PRO A 33 14.43 -0.12 -11.72
N ILE A 34 14.99 -0.77 -10.71
CA ILE A 34 14.59 -0.62 -9.32
C ILE A 34 15.20 0.68 -8.81
N SER A 35 14.36 1.63 -8.40
CA SER A 35 14.87 2.93 -7.95
C SER A 35 15.61 2.81 -6.62
N PRO A 36 16.50 3.75 -6.25
CA PRO A 36 17.09 3.78 -4.91
C PRO A 36 16.05 3.81 -3.78
N ARG A 37 14.91 4.49 -4.01
CA ARG A 37 13.78 4.57 -3.08
C ARG A 37 13.09 3.21 -2.92
N ASP A 38 12.95 2.46 -4.02
CA ASP A 38 12.39 1.11 -4.03
C ASP A 38 13.32 0.16 -3.26
N HIS A 39 14.62 0.24 -3.51
CA HIS A 39 15.63 -0.55 -2.79
C HIS A 39 15.62 -0.28 -1.28
N GLN A 40 15.53 0.99 -0.89
CA GLN A 40 15.43 1.37 0.52
C GLN A 40 14.19 0.72 1.16
N LEU A 41 13.02 0.83 0.51
CA LEU A 41 11.79 0.24 1.02
C LEU A 41 11.82 -1.29 1.10
N ILE A 42 12.43 -1.96 0.12
CA ILE A 42 12.55 -3.44 0.09
C ILE A 42 13.52 -3.95 1.16
N SER A 43 14.55 -3.17 1.48
CA SER A 43 15.65 -3.63 2.34
C SER A 43 15.62 -3.06 3.76
N CYS A 44 14.70 -2.15 4.08
CA CYS A 44 14.63 -1.49 5.37
C CYS A 44 14.33 -2.47 6.52
N ASP A 45 14.75 -2.08 7.71
CA ASP A 45 14.30 -2.70 8.94
C ASP A 45 12.85 -2.30 9.24
N ASP A 46 12.24 -3.04 10.17
CA ASP A 46 10.87 -2.80 10.60
C ASP A 46 10.75 -1.42 11.27
N THR A 47 9.79 -0.62 10.81
CA THR A 47 9.48 0.68 11.42
C THR A 47 9.02 0.50 12.86
N ALA A 48 9.66 1.22 13.79
CA ALA A 48 9.54 1.01 15.23
C ALA A 48 8.11 1.00 15.80
N PHE A 49 7.18 1.74 15.20
CA PHE A 49 5.81 1.78 15.71
C PHE A 49 4.86 0.77 15.07
N ALA A 50 5.12 0.33 13.85
CA ALA A 50 4.16 -0.42 13.07
C ALA A 50 4.29 -1.92 13.29
N ALA A 51 3.15 -2.59 13.43
CA ALA A 51 3.07 -4.03 13.23
C ALA A 51 2.95 -4.34 11.74
N PHE A 52 3.41 -5.53 11.32
CA PHE A 52 3.45 -5.99 9.93
C PHE A 52 2.59 -7.23 9.74
N GLY A 53 2.38 -7.64 8.48
CA GLY A 53 1.48 -8.75 8.17
C GLY A 53 0.02 -8.41 8.44
N LYS A 54 -0.78 -9.37 8.89
CA LYS A 54 -2.25 -9.21 9.02
C LYS A 54 -2.68 -8.11 10.01
N SER A 55 -1.80 -7.65 10.88
CA SER A 55 -2.10 -6.52 11.78
C SER A 55 -2.17 -5.17 11.06
N SER A 56 -1.56 -5.06 9.87
CA SER A 56 -1.56 -3.85 9.06
C SER A 56 -1.83 -4.20 7.60
N TYR A 57 -2.92 -3.69 7.04
CA TYR A 57 -3.46 -4.19 5.77
C TYR A 57 -4.08 -3.07 4.93
N LEU A 58 -4.15 -3.30 3.62
CA LEU A 58 -4.89 -2.45 2.70
C LEU A 58 -6.38 -2.53 3.05
N SER A 59 -6.99 -1.38 3.30
CA SER A 59 -8.37 -1.32 3.79
C SER A 59 -9.34 -1.07 2.65
N SER A 60 -9.19 0.06 1.95
CA SER A 60 -10.18 0.49 0.98
C SER A 60 -9.65 1.50 -0.04
N VAL A 61 -10.46 1.70 -1.07
CA VAL A 61 -10.33 2.80 -2.02
C VAL A 61 -11.46 3.79 -1.79
N TYR A 62 -11.11 5.01 -1.39
CA TYR A 62 -12.02 6.14 -1.31
C TYR A 62 -12.07 6.84 -2.66
N HIS A 63 -13.25 6.95 -3.27
CA HIS A 63 -13.37 7.52 -4.61
C HIS A 63 -14.61 8.39 -4.78
N LEU A 64 -14.48 9.34 -5.70
CA LEU A 64 -15.58 10.13 -6.23
C LEU A 64 -15.51 9.99 -7.75
N LYS A 65 -16.55 9.41 -8.34
CA LYS A 65 -16.65 9.21 -9.79
C LYS A 65 -17.56 10.27 -10.40
N HIS A 66 -17.11 10.91 -11.48
CA HIS A 66 -17.89 11.93 -12.16
C HIS A 66 -19.25 11.38 -12.62
N GLY A 67 -20.33 12.08 -12.30
CA GLY A 67 -21.69 11.68 -12.65
C GLY A 67 -22.40 10.75 -11.66
N GLU A 68 -21.72 10.28 -10.60
CA GLU A 68 -22.33 9.44 -9.54
C GLU A 68 -22.71 10.24 -8.28
N GLY A 69 -22.79 11.57 -8.40
CA GLY A 69 -23.10 12.51 -7.32
C GLY A 69 -21.87 13.14 -6.66
N GLU A 70 -22.08 13.92 -5.59
CA GLU A 70 -21.00 14.58 -4.83
C GLU A 70 -20.49 13.76 -3.63
N LYS A 71 -21.07 12.57 -3.40
CA LYS A 71 -20.76 11.76 -2.23
C LYS A 71 -19.53 10.89 -2.50
N ILE A 72 -18.52 11.02 -1.64
CA ILE A 72 -17.37 10.11 -1.61
C ILE A 72 -17.87 8.70 -1.26
N GLN A 73 -17.52 7.73 -2.09
CA GLN A 73 -17.73 6.31 -1.86
C GLN A 73 -16.48 5.70 -1.20
N ASP A 74 -16.70 4.64 -0.44
CA ASP A 74 -15.66 3.85 0.22
C ASP A 74 -15.86 2.40 -0.23
N THR A 75 -14.86 1.82 -0.88
CA THR A 75 -14.89 0.44 -1.38
C THR A 75 -13.80 -0.37 -0.70
N CYS A 76 -14.19 -1.26 0.22
CA CYS A 76 -13.26 -2.19 0.87
C CYS A 76 -12.55 -3.03 -0.19
N TRP A 77 -11.23 -3.21 -0.05
CA TRP A 77 -10.44 -3.94 -1.04
C TRP A 77 -10.32 -5.41 -0.63
N THR A 78 -11.18 -6.27 -1.18
CA THR A 78 -11.29 -7.70 -0.85
C THR A 78 -10.80 -8.58 -2.00
N CYS A 79 -10.78 -9.91 -1.81
CA CYS A 79 -10.47 -10.86 -2.87
C CYS A 79 -11.47 -10.77 -4.05
N GLU A 80 -12.76 -10.53 -3.78
CA GLU A 80 -13.82 -10.48 -4.80
C GLU A 80 -13.65 -9.32 -5.76
N ASN A 81 -13.25 -8.17 -5.25
CA ASN A 81 -13.19 -6.94 -6.00
C ASN A 81 -11.76 -6.48 -6.30
N ASP A 82 -10.76 -7.33 -6.06
CA ASP A 82 -9.34 -7.00 -6.27
C ASP A 82 -9.07 -6.49 -7.69
N ILE A 83 -9.64 -7.15 -8.70
CA ILE A 83 -9.54 -6.72 -10.11
C ILE A 83 -10.17 -5.34 -10.33
N ALA A 84 -11.35 -5.08 -9.73
CA ALA A 84 -12.04 -3.81 -9.87
C ALA A 84 -11.29 -2.67 -9.18
N CYS A 85 -10.74 -2.90 -7.99
CA CYS A 85 -9.94 -1.92 -7.26
C CYS A 85 -8.61 -1.62 -7.96
N LYS A 86 -7.89 -2.65 -8.46
CA LYS A 86 -6.70 -2.46 -9.32
C LYS A 86 -7.03 -1.63 -10.56
N THR A 87 -8.15 -1.92 -11.21
CA THR A 87 -8.62 -1.17 -12.38
C THR A 87 -8.88 0.29 -12.03
N MET A 88 -9.53 0.57 -10.91
CA MET A 88 -9.81 1.93 -10.45
C MET A 88 -8.52 2.70 -10.17
N VAL A 89 -7.54 2.08 -9.49
CA VAL A 89 -6.23 2.70 -9.24
C VAL A 89 -5.52 3.00 -10.55
N ALA A 90 -5.50 2.06 -11.50
CA ALA A 90 -4.90 2.25 -12.81
C ALA A 90 -5.58 3.39 -13.60
N GLN A 91 -6.92 3.42 -13.62
CA GLN A 91 -7.70 4.48 -14.28
C GLN A 91 -7.46 5.87 -13.66
N ALA A 92 -7.16 5.92 -12.37
CA ALA A 92 -6.83 7.14 -11.65
C ALA A 92 -5.33 7.53 -11.74
N GLY A 93 -4.56 6.85 -12.59
CA GLY A 93 -3.17 7.18 -12.91
C GLY A 93 -2.11 6.40 -12.11
N GLY A 94 -2.51 5.35 -11.41
CA GLY A 94 -1.56 4.42 -10.78
C GLY A 94 -0.85 3.53 -11.79
N GLY A 95 0.40 3.20 -11.49
CA GLY A 95 1.21 2.31 -12.31
C GLY A 95 0.75 0.86 -12.14
N ILE A 96 0.51 0.15 -13.24
CA ILE A 96 0.15 -1.27 -13.21
C ILE A 96 1.02 -2.06 -14.17
N ARG A 97 1.54 -3.21 -13.72
CA ARG A 97 2.49 -4.01 -14.49
C ARG A 97 2.23 -5.50 -14.32
N GLY A 98 2.36 -6.25 -15.40
CA GLY A 98 2.22 -7.71 -15.40
C GLY A 98 0.78 -8.18 -15.53
N PHE A 99 -0.24 -7.30 -15.46
CA PHE A 99 -1.64 -7.71 -15.58
C PHE A 99 -2.19 -7.48 -17.01
N PRO A 100 -2.02 -8.40 -17.99
CA PRO A 100 -2.46 -8.18 -19.38
C PRO A 100 -3.98 -8.09 -19.52
N HIS A 101 -4.73 -8.66 -18.57
CA HIS A 101 -6.18 -8.63 -18.52
C HIS A 101 -6.73 -7.31 -17.97
N LEU A 102 -5.89 -6.51 -17.30
CA LEU A 102 -6.22 -5.16 -16.90
C LEU A 102 -5.91 -4.22 -18.07
N ILE A 103 -6.72 -4.34 -19.13
CA ILE A 103 -6.66 -3.41 -20.25
C ILE A 103 -7.00 -2.02 -19.70
N PRO A 104 -6.14 -1.00 -19.88
CA PRO A 104 -6.47 0.36 -19.52
C PRO A 104 -7.73 0.76 -20.28
N SER A 105 -8.88 0.70 -19.61
CA SER A 105 -10.07 1.39 -20.09
C SER A 105 -9.72 2.89 -20.15
N PRO A 106 -10.34 3.66 -21.06
CA PRO A 106 -10.08 5.10 -21.14
C PRO A 106 -10.12 5.73 -19.74
N PRO A 107 -9.25 6.72 -19.45
CA PRO A 107 -9.20 7.36 -18.14
C PRO A 107 -10.62 7.72 -17.69
N ALA A 108 -11.09 7.06 -16.64
CA ALA A 108 -12.36 7.43 -16.05
C ALA A 108 -12.13 8.73 -15.27
N ASN A 109 -13.05 9.68 -15.42
CA ASN A 109 -12.96 10.93 -14.68
C ASN A 109 -13.30 10.66 -13.21
N PHE A 110 -12.25 10.47 -12.41
CA PHE A 110 -12.33 10.43 -10.96
C PHE A 110 -11.77 11.73 -10.38
N PRO A 111 -12.63 12.71 -10.01
CA PRO A 111 -12.18 13.91 -9.33
C PRO A 111 -11.37 13.66 -8.06
N LYS A 112 -11.60 12.53 -7.38
CA LYS A 112 -10.87 12.14 -6.18
C LYS A 112 -10.75 10.63 -6.09
N VAL A 113 -9.54 10.12 -5.88
CA VAL A 113 -9.29 8.74 -5.47
C VAL A 113 -8.14 8.73 -4.47
N ASN A 114 -8.30 8.03 -3.37
CA ASN A 114 -7.23 7.71 -2.42
C ASN A 114 -7.32 6.23 -2.06
N VAL A 115 -6.16 5.61 -1.92
CA VAL A 115 -6.04 4.24 -1.42
C VAL A 115 -5.57 4.31 0.02
N SER A 116 -6.28 3.62 0.90
CA SER A 116 -6.07 3.68 2.35
C SER A 116 -5.68 2.32 2.91
N LEU A 117 -4.81 2.32 3.90
CA LEU A 117 -4.44 1.13 4.66
C LEU A 117 -4.58 1.40 6.17
N THR A 118 -4.96 0.34 6.89
CA THR A 118 -4.95 0.32 8.35
C THR A 118 -3.57 -0.11 8.82
N VAL A 119 -2.99 0.64 9.74
CA VAL A 119 -1.71 0.31 10.38
C VAL A 119 -1.93 0.16 11.87
N SER A 120 -1.57 -1.01 12.40
CA SER A 120 -1.52 -1.22 13.84
C SER A 120 -0.21 -0.67 14.41
N ALA A 121 -0.31 0.04 15.52
CA ALA A 121 0.79 0.77 16.17
C ALA A 121 1.25 0.09 17.47
N THR A 122 1.13 -1.24 17.57
CA THR A 122 1.32 -2.00 18.80
C THR A 122 2.77 -2.20 19.23
N HIS A 123 3.75 -1.84 18.39
CA HIS A 123 5.18 -2.02 18.68
C HIS A 123 5.83 -0.82 19.41
N SER A 124 5.13 0.30 19.56
CA SER A 124 5.66 1.48 20.26
C SER A 124 4.93 1.75 21.57
N SER A 125 5.69 1.77 22.67
CA SER A 125 5.22 2.26 23.97
C SER A 125 5.14 3.80 24.04
N GLU A 126 5.71 4.50 23.07
CA GLU A 126 5.72 5.97 23.01
C GLU A 126 4.43 6.52 22.38
N LEU A 127 3.69 5.69 21.64
CA LEU A 127 2.42 6.06 21.03
C LEU A 127 1.25 5.73 21.95
N ASN A 128 0.37 6.71 22.16
CA ASN A 128 -0.88 6.52 22.91
C ASN A 128 -2.03 6.04 22.00
N VAL A 129 -1.73 5.33 20.92
CA VAL A 129 -2.69 4.85 19.93
C VAL A 129 -2.35 3.43 19.48
N SER A 130 -3.38 2.61 19.25
CA SER A 130 -3.20 1.21 18.84
C SER A 130 -3.28 1.00 17.34
N TRP A 131 -3.84 1.96 16.59
CA TRP A 131 -3.96 1.90 15.13
C TRP A 131 -4.30 3.27 14.52
N GLY A 132 -4.13 3.38 13.20
CA GLY A 132 -4.59 4.51 12.39
C GLY A 132 -4.60 4.18 10.90
N ILE A 133 -4.91 5.18 10.07
CA ILE A 133 -4.99 5.04 8.61
C ILE A 133 -3.94 5.91 7.96
N LEU A 134 -3.19 5.31 7.04
CA LEU A 134 -2.34 6.00 6.09
C LEU A 134 -2.98 5.88 4.70
N SER A 135 -2.84 6.92 3.88
CA SER A 135 -3.38 6.89 2.52
C SER A 135 -2.48 7.60 1.53
N SER A 136 -2.60 7.22 0.25
CA SER A 136 -1.93 7.90 -0.85
C SER A 136 -2.84 8.00 -2.08
N ARG A 137 -2.44 8.88 -3.01
CA ARG A 137 -3.12 9.06 -4.31
C ARG A 137 -2.65 7.99 -5.29
N PRO A 138 -3.52 7.51 -6.20
CA PRO A 138 -3.15 6.52 -7.20
C PRO A 138 -1.88 6.82 -8.00
N THR A 139 -1.63 8.07 -8.37
CA THR A 139 -0.40 8.48 -9.10
C THR A 139 0.91 8.24 -8.33
N ARG A 140 0.82 7.92 -7.04
CA ARG A 140 1.94 7.54 -6.16
C ARG A 140 1.92 6.04 -5.85
N ILE A 141 1.17 5.24 -6.59
CA ILE A 141 0.99 3.81 -6.35
C ILE A 141 1.46 3.03 -7.58
N ARG A 142 2.19 1.93 -7.33
CA ARG A 142 2.54 0.91 -8.33
C ARG A 142 2.03 -0.45 -7.88
N ILE A 143 1.37 -1.17 -8.77
CA ILE A 143 0.91 -2.55 -8.56
C ILE A 143 1.61 -3.45 -9.56
N LEU A 144 2.34 -4.44 -9.05
CA LEU A 144 3.19 -5.35 -9.82
C LEU A 144 2.67 -6.77 -9.65
N GLU A 145 2.37 -7.44 -10.76
CA GLU A 145 2.01 -8.86 -10.74
C GLU A 145 3.19 -9.69 -10.20
N GLY A 146 2.86 -10.64 -9.33
CA GLY A 146 3.83 -11.59 -8.79
C GLY A 146 4.32 -12.59 -9.85
N PRO A 147 5.56 -13.10 -9.72
CA PRO A 147 6.09 -14.12 -10.63
C PRO A 147 5.33 -15.44 -10.49
N SER A 148 4.76 -15.91 -11.61
CA SER A 148 4.03 -17.18 -11.68
C SER A 148 4.91 -18.40 -11.36
N GLU A 149 6.23 -18.28 -11.51
CA GLU A 149 7.21 -19.32 -11.27
C GLU A 149 7.37 -19.64 -9.77
N ILE A 150 7.05 -18.70 -8.88
CA ILE A 150 7.16 -18.91 -7.42
C ILE A 150 5.92 -19.62 -6.89
N CYS A 151 4.73 -19.14 -7.27
CA CYS A 151 3.48 -19.80 -6.92
C CYS A 151 2.43 -19.57 -8.01
N PRO A 152 2.07 -20.62 -8.78
CA PRO A 152 1.10 -20.46 -9.87
C PRO A 152 -0.35 -20.31 -9.37
N ILE A 153 -0.60 -20.59 -8.08
CA ILE A 153 -1.94 -20.58 -7.47
C ILE A 153 -2.17 -19.32 -6.64
N HIS A 154 -1.14 -18.80 -5.98
CA HIS A 154 -1.23 -17.64 -5.11
C HIS A 154 -0.38 -16.50 -5.69
N PRO A 155 -0.99 -15.52 -6.37
CA PRO A 155 -0.25 -14.40 -6.92
C PRO A 155 0.35 -13.59 -5.77
N LEU A 156 1.68 -13.62 -5.67
CA LEU A 156 2.47 -12.79 -4.75
C LEU A 156 2.55 -11.35 -5.28
N ASP A 157 1.41 -10.78 -5.66
CA ASP A 157 1.37 -9.42 -6.20
C ASP A 157 1.91 -8.44 -5.18
N VAL A 158 2.57 -7.39 -5.64
CA VAL A 158 3.16 -6.37 -4.80
C VAL A 158 2.54 -5.02 -5.10
N MET A 159 2.27 -4.25 -4.06
CA MET A 159 1.85 -2.87 -4.16
C MET A 159 2.87 -1.99 -3.44
N ILE A 160 3.34 -0.95 -4.12
CA ILE A 160 4.16 0.10 -3.51
C ILE A 160 3.33 1.37 -3.47
N MET A 161 3.18 1.94 -2.28
CA MET A 161 2.49 3.20 -2.05
C MET A 161 3.51 4.22 -1.54
N TYR A 162 3.77 5.27 -2.31
CA TYR A 162 4.68 6.35 -1.92
C TYR A 162 3.93 7.49 -1.24
N ASP A 163 4.66 8.25 -0.42
CA ASP A 163 4.21 9.51 0.16
C ASP A 163 2.89 9.37 0.96
N CYS A 164 2.67 8.24 1.64
CA CYS A 164 1.45 8.03 2.41
C CYS A 164 1.39 8.96 3.62
N THR A 165 0.21 9.52 3.87
CA THR A 165 -0.02 10.46 4.97
C THR A 165 -1.19 10.01 5.85
N SER A 166 -1.14 10.38 7.12
CA SER A 166 -2.19 10.08 8.08
C SER A 166 -3.52 10.75 7.73
N THR A 167 -4.62 9.99 7.82
CA THR A 167 -5.99 10.51 7.57
C THR A 167 -6.96 10.29 8.71
N THR A 168 -6.60 9.55 9.76
CA THR A 168 -7.44 9.40 10.96
C THR A 168 -6.93 10.24 12.11
N GLU A 169 -7.86 10.71 12.96
CA GLU A 169 -7.53 11.52 14.13
C GLU A 169 -6.48 10.87 15.04
N ASN A 170 -6.51 9.53 15.18
CA ASN A 170 -5.55 8.80 16.01
C ASN A 170 -4.12 9.10 15.59
N PHE A 171 -3.79 8.92 14.31
CA PHE A 171 -2.44 9.16 13.80
C PHE A 171 -2.15 10.64 13.56
N ILE A 172 -3.16 11.46 13.21
CA ILE A 172 -3.00 12.92 13.07
C ILE A 172 -2.55 13.56 14.38
N ARG A 173 -2.99 13.04 15.53
CA ARG A 173 -2.60 13.52 16.86
C ARG A 173 -1.20 13.06 17.30
N GLN A 174 -0.52 12.21 16.54
CA GLN A 174 0.83 11.74 16.84
C GLN A 174 1.85 12.48 15.97
N PRO A 175 2.62 13.46 16.50
CA PRO A 175 3.57 14.23 15.71
C PRO A 175 4.61 13.37 14.98
N LEU A 176 5.04 12.26 15.60
CA LEU A 176 5.96 11.28 15.01
C LEU A 176 5.44 10.66 13.71
N ILE A 177 4.12 10.58 13.54
CA ILE A 177 3.47 9.99 12.36
C ILE A 177 2.96 11.09 11.43
N ALA A 178 2.20 12.05 11.96
CA ALA A 178 1.48 13.06 11.20
C ALA A 178 2.40 14.06 10.47
N SER A 179 3.59 14.33 11.01
CA SER A 179 4.56 15.24 10.39
C SER A 179 5.40 14.59 9.29
N ARG A 180 5.17 13.31 9.00
CA ARG A 180 6.00 12.49 8.13
C ARG A 180 5.18 11.93 6.97
N LYS A 181 5.89 11.55 5.91
CA LYS A 181 5.38 10.73 4.82
C LYS A 181 5.95 9.32 4.95
N TRP A 182 5.16 8.34 4.52
CA TRP A 182 5.51 6.94 4.66
C TRP A 182 5.44 6.25 3.30
N ASP A 183 6.53 5.59 2.91
CA ASP A 183 6.49 4.66 1.78
C ASP A 183 6.23 3.26 2.30
N ILE A 184 5.37 2.54 1.60
CA ILE A 184 4.80 1.30 2.12
C ILE A 184 4.81 0.24 1.02
N LEU A 185 5.36 -0.91 1.36
CA LEU A 185 5.36 -2.10 0.56
C LEU A 185 4.28 -3.04 1.09
N LEU A 186 3.34 -3.40 0.24
CA LEU A 186 2.33 -4.42 0.52
C LEU A 186 2.52 -5.61 -0.40
N MET A 187 2.10 -6.78 0.07
CA MET A 187 2.03 -7.98 -0.74
C MET A 187 0.66 -8.62 -0.58
N LYS A 188 0.13 -9.14 -1.68
CA LYS A 188 -1.09 -9.92 -1.67
C LYS A 188 -0.82 -11.28 -1.07
N MET A 189 -1.47 -11.55 0.05
CA MET A 189 -1.43 -12.80 0.80
C MET A 189 -2.85 -13.34 0.85
N CYS A 190 -3.17 -14.35 0.03
CA CYS A 190 -4.53 -14.89 -0.17
C CYS A 190 -5.16 -15.63 1.04
N GLU A 191 -4.70 -15.37 2.25
CA GLU A 191 -5.19 -16.05 3.46
C GLU A 191 -6.38 -15.34 4.10
N ASP A 192 -6.49 -14.03 3.89
CA ASP A 192 -7.60 -13.23 4.35
C ASP A 192 -8.43 -12.78 3.13
N TYR A 193 -9.70 -13.17 3.12
CA TYR A 193 -10.60 -12.84 2.04
C TYR A 193 -10.96 -11.36 2.02
N ASP A 194 -11.11 -10.78 3.21
CA ASP A 194 -11.55 -9.40 3.42
C ASP A 194 -10.38 -8.43 3.31
N TYR A 195 -9.17 -8.86 3.72
CA TYR A 195 -7.96 -8.04 3.71
C TYR A 195 -6.77 -8.76 3.03
N PRO A 196 -6.85 -9.04 1.73
CA PRO A 196 -5.86 -9.85 1.03
C PRO A 196 -4.49 -9.20 0.88
N TRP A 197 -4.33 -7.91 1.20
CA TRP A 197 -3.07 -7.18 1.04
C TRP A 197 -2.53 -6.77 2.40
N VAL A 198 -1.35 -7.25 2.76
CA VAL A 198 -0.72 -6.98 4.05
C VAL A 198 0.54 -6.16 3.90
N VAL A 199 0.87 -5.34 4.91
CA VAL A 199 2.08 -4.52 4.92
C VAL A 199 3.29 -5.40 5.20
N LEU A 200 4.25 -5.37 4.28
CA LEU A 200 5.56 -6.02 4.42
C LEU A 200 6.55 -5.07 5.08
N SER A 201 6.72 -3.89 4.52
CA SER A 201 7.68 -2.92 5.04
C SER A 201 7.15 -1.50 4.91
N MET A 202 7.71 -0.62 5.72
CA MET A 202 7.38 0.79 5.75
C MET A 202 8.62 1.58 6.10
N VAL A 203 8.82 2.72 5.44
CA VAL A 203 9.94 3.63 5.69
C VAL A 203 9.47 5.08 5.71
N ASP A 204 10.07 5.87 6.59
CA ASP A 204 9.91 7.33 6.60
C ASP A 204 10.55 7.93 5.34
N SER A 205 9.74 8.54 4.49
CA SER A 205 10.17 9.13 3.21
C SER A 205 10.36 10.64 3.27
N GLY A 206 10.31 11.22 4.46
CA GLY A 206 10.60 12.63 4.71
C GLY A 206 9.47 13.38 5.39
N SER A 207 9.69 14.67 5.57
CA SER A 207 8.72 15.55 6.22
C SER A 207 7.49 15.76 5.33
N TYR A 208 6.32 15.77 5.97
CA TYR A 208 5.11 16.33 5.39
C TYR A 208 5.18 17.86 5.48
N SER A 209 5.43 18.53 4.37
CA SER A 209 5.25 19.97 4.24
C SER A 209 3.90 20.23 3.56
N GLU A 210 2.98 20.93 4.22
CA GLU A 210 1.73 21.42 3.61
C GLU A 210 1.97 22.44 2.47
N VAL A 211 3.23 22.86 2.27
CA VAL A 211 3.62 23.90 1.31
C VAL A 211 3.60 23.37 -0.13
N ALA A 212 2.40 23.35 -0.72
CA ALA A 212 2.05 23.73 -2.10
C ALA A 212 0.74 23.04 -2.55
N HIS A 213 -0.35 23.33 -1.84
CA HIS A 213 -1.70 23.29 -2.41
C HIS A 213 -2.22 24.71 -2.69
N GLU A 214 -1.33 25.65 -2.95
CA GLU A 214 -1.68 26.93 -3.57
C GLU A 214 -1.70 26.75 -5.08
N HIS A 215 -2.91 26.88 -5.65
CA HIS A 215 -3.18 27.40 -6.99
C HIS A 215 -2.07 27.21 -8.04
N CYS A 216 -2.16 26.11 -8.79
CA CYS A 216 -1.73 26.12 -10.18
C CYS A 216 -2.98 26.01 -11.07
N GLU A 217 -3.92 26.95 -10.90
CA GLU A 217 -4.76 27.38 -12.02
C GLU A 217 -3.85 28.16 -12.98
N CYS A 218 -3.06 27.44 -13.77
CA CYS A 218 -2.54 28.01 -15.00
C CYS A 218 -3.64 27.89 -16.05
N TYR A 219 -4.62 28.79 -15.98
CA TYR A 219 -5.19 29.32 -17.22
C TYR A 219 -4.03 29.99 -17.96
N SER A 220 -3.74 29.54 -19.17
CA SER A 220 -2.89 30.27 -20.09
C SER A 220 -3.39 30.05 -21.52
N LEU A 221 -4.14 31.08 -21.94
CA LEU A 221 -4.52 31.53 -23.28
C LEU A 221 -5.56 30.71 -24.06
#